data_AF-A0A9E4BKE0-F1
#
_entry.id   AF-A0A9E4BKE0-F1
#
_cell.length_a   1.000
_cell.length_b   1.000
_cell.length_c   1.000
_cell.angle_alpha   90.00
_cell.angle_beta   90.00
_cell.angle_gamma   90.00
#
_symmetry.space_group_name_H-M   'P 1'
#
loop_
_entity.id
_entity.type
_entity.pdbx_description
1 polymer ?
#
loop_
_entity_poly.entity_id
_entity_poly.type
_entity_poly.pdbx_seq_one_letter_code
_entity_poly.pdbx_strand_id
1 'polypeptide(L)'
;MKYSLSILLLVFSSAVQCEDVLPQREAVPRLAVFPLLSEKDPDYGVFMADRLVDELMRHRDIPAYQGRWFELVEPDTIPRIKMKWMVETKQALKDYDLFLLKTAARADWALIGFVSDAGTRTLHLRLLDLDTVEPVWMG
;
A
#
# COMPACT_ATOMS: atom_id res chain seq x y z
N MET A 1 -56.90 45.48 29.04
CA MET A 1 -56.95 44.40 28.05
C MET A 1 -55.83 44.58 27.04
N LYS A 2 -54.81 43.69 27.11
CA LYS A 2 -54.07 43.05 26.01
C LYS A 2 -52.77 42.50 26.63
N TYR A 3 -52.81 41.19 26.91
CA TYR A 3 -51.63 40.39 27.17
C TYR A 3 -50.89 40.17 25.86
N SER A 4 -49.56 40.21 25.87
CA SER A 4 -48.76 39.42 24.92
C SER A 4 -47.32 39.25 25.40
N LEU A 5 -46.97 37.97 25.52
CA LEU A 5 -45.65 37.35 25.38
C LEU A 5 -44.56 37.92 26.29
N SER A 6 -44.34 37.39 27.51
CA SER A 6 -43.91 36.01 27.80
C SER A 6 -42.80 35.52 26.88
N ILE A 7 -41.69 35.17 27.53
CA ILE A 7 -40.65 34.25 27.07
C ILE A 7 -39.51 34.92 26.30
N LEU A 8 -38.73 35.73 27.02
CA LEU A 8 -37.27 35.77 26.80
C LEU A 8 -36.69 34.49 27.46
N LEU A 9 -37.06 33.32 26.92
CA LEU A 9 -36.37 32.07 27.27
C LEU A 9 -34.96 32.25 26.74
N LEU A 10 -34.01 32.35 27.67
CA LEU A 10 -32.87 31.44 27.72
C LEU A 10 -32.59 30.76 26.38
N VAL A 11 -31.89 31.46 25.49
CA VAL A 11 -31.06 30.80 24.48
C VAL A 11 -29.88 30.24 25.27
N PHE A 12 -30.17 29.15 26.01
CA PHE A 12 -29.21 28.15 26.44
C PHE A 12 -28.28 27.90 25.25
N SER A 13 -26.98 28.08 25.44
CA SER A 13 -26.09 26.95 25.68
C SER A 13 -26.42 25.74 24.80
N SER A 14 -26.27 25.94 23.50
CA SER A 14 -25.74 24.89 22.64
C SER A 14 -24.72 25.55 21.73
N ALA A 15 -23.58 25.93 22.34
CA ALA A 15 -22.33 25.64 21.67
C ALA A 15 -22.37 24.12 21.45
N VAL A 16 -22.91 23.72 20.29
CA VAL A 16 -22.63 22.42 19.73
C VAL A 16 -21.13 22.44 19.63
N GLN A 17 -20.47 21.89 20.64
CA GLN A 17 -19.13 21.38 20.50
C GLN A 17 -19.30 20.40 19.36
N CYS A 18 -19.00 20.86 18.15
CA CYS A 18 -18.65 20.01 17.05
C CYS A 18 -17.40 19.32 17.59
N GLU A 19 -17.62 18.23 18.31
CA GLU A 19 -16.59 17.30 18.69
C GLU A 19 -15.98 16.96 17.33
N ASP A 20 -14.72 17.39 17.11
CA ASP A 20 -13.94 16.98 15.96
C ASP A 20 -13.73 15.47 16.13
N VAL A 21 -14.79 14.71 15.84
CA VAL A 21 -14.72 13.28 15.60
C VAL A 21 -13.94 13.20 14.31
N LEU A 22 -12.61 13.18 14.46
CA LEU A 22 -11.72 12.85 13.37
C LEU A 22 -12.32 11.59 12.74
N PRO A 23 -12.70 11.63 11.45
CA PRO A 23 -13.32 10.47 10.82
C PRO A 23 -12.43 9.28 11.11
N GLN A 24 -13.02 8.19 11.63
CA GLN A 24 -12.26 6.96 11.85
C GLN A 24 -11.58 6.63 10.53
N ARG A 25 -10.24 6.65 10.54
CA ARG A 25 -9.44 6.42 9.37
C ARG A 25 -9.74 5.00 8.91
N GLU A 26 -10.39 4.84 7.76
CA GLU A 26 -10.58 3.52 7.16
C GLU A 26 -9.20 2.85 7.03
N ALA A 27 -9.15 1.56 7.38
CA ALA A 27 -7.94 0.78 7.23
C ALA A 27 -7.57 0.75 5.74
N VAL A 28 -6.39 1.26 5.41
CA VAL A 28 -5.86 1.25 4.05
C VAL A 28 -5.06 -0.04 3.83
N PRO A 29 -4.99 -0.56 2.60
CA PRO A 29 -4.24 -1.77 2.31
C PRO A 29 -2.75 -1.58 2.62
N ARG A 30 -2.14 -2.62 3.16
CA ARG A 30 -0.71 -2.69 3.44
C ARG A 30 0.01 -3.25 2.23
N LEU A 31 1.05 -2.57 1.78
CA LEU A 31 1.84 -2.90 0.60
C LEU A 31 3.27 -3.24 1.00
N ALA A 32 3.70 -4.46 0.71
CA ALA A 32 5.09 -4.89 0.82
C ALA A 32 5.80 -4.76 -0.53
N VAL A 33 6.98 -4.13 -0.55
CA VAL A 33 7.82 -4.03 -1.76
C VAL A 33 9.06 -4.90 -1.56
N PHE A 34 9.17 -5.95 -2.37
CA PHE A 34 10.32 -6.85 -2.31
C PHE A 34 11.50 -6.32 -3.12
N PRO A 35 12.75 -6.73 -2.78
CA PRO A 35 13.90 -6.46 -3.63
C PRO A 35 13.65 -6.90 -5.07
N LEU A 36 13.93 -6.02 -6.03
CA LEU A 36 13.75 -6.34 -7.44
C LEU A 36 14.85 -7.29 -7.89
N LEU A 37 14.52 -8.20 -8.80
CA LEU A 37 15.53 -9.05 -9.38
C LEU A 37 16.32 -8.27 -10.43
N SER A 38 17.64 -8.34 -10.35
CA SER A 38 18.53 -7.88 -11.39
C SER A 38 19.44 -9.05 -11.77
N GLU A 39 19.52 -9.35 -13.06
CA GLU A 39 20.30 -10.48 -13.57
C GLU A 39 21.80 -10.26 -13.37
N LYS A 40 22.26 -9.03 -13.57
CA LYS A 40 23.69 -8.67 -13.56
C LYS A 40 24.21 -8.36 -12.17
N ASP A 41 23.41 -7.69 -11.35
CA ASP A 41 23.82 -7.19 -10.05
C ASP A 41 22.65 -7.28 -9.04
N PRO A 42 22.68 -8.23 -8.09
CA PRO A 42 21.66 -8.35 -7.05
C PRO A 42 21.49 -7.08 -6.20
N ASP A 43 22.58 -6.37 -5.89
CA ASP A 43 22.55 -5.19 -5.03
C ASP A 43 21.87 -4.02 -5.74
N TYR A 44 21.99 -3.97 -7.07
CA TYR A 44 21.26 -2.99 -7.89
C TYR A 44 19.74 -3.18 -7.80
N GLY A 45 19.27 -4.42 -7.68
CA GLY A 45 17.86 -4.74 -7.51
C GLY A 45 17.28 -4.27 -6.17
N VAL A 46 18.07 -4.41 -5.10
CA VAL A 46 17.76 -3.84 -3.76
C VAL A 46 17.70 -2.32 -3.85
N PHE A 47 18.74 -1.69 -4.42
CA PHE A 47 18.79 -0.25 -4.59
C PHE A 47 17.58 0.32 -5.35
N MET A 48 17.14 -0.36 -6.42
CA MET A 48 15.97 0.07 -7.18
C MET A 48 14.65 -0.09 -6.39
N ALA A 49 14.54 -1.14 -5.56
CA ALA A 49 13.39 -1.30 -4.67
C ALA A 49 13.33 -0.18 -3.62
N ASP A 50 14.45 0.18 -3.00
CA ASP A 50 14.51 1.29 -2.04
C ASP A 50 14.09 2.62 -2.67
N ARG A 51 14.58 2.89 -3.89
CA ARG A 51 14.18 4.08 -4.64
C ARG A 51 12.69 4.11 -4.99
N LEU A 52 12.12 2.95 -5.28
CA LEU A 52 10.69 2.81 -5.52
C LEU A 52 9.88 3.03 -4.24
N VAL A 53 10.31 2.48 -3.11
CA VAL A 53 9.69 2.72 -1.79
C VAL A 53 9.71 4.20 -1.43
N ASP A 54 10.84 4.87 -1.62
CA ASP A 54 10.97 6.33 -1.40
C ASP A 54 9.96 7.11 -2.25
N GLU A 55 9.79 6.74 -3.52
CA GLU A 55 8.85 7.41 -4.41
C GLU A 55 7.40 7.14 -4.03
N LEU A 56 7.06 5.90 -3.71
CA LEU A 56 5.74 5.52 -3.21
C LEU A 56 5.40 6.25 -1.91
N MET A 57 6.36 6.44 -1.00
CA MET A 57 6.16 7.21 0.22
C MET A 57 5.79 8.68 -0.07
N ARG A 58 6.34 9.30 -1.11
CA ARG A 58 6.01 10.67 -1.51
C ARG A 58 4.62 10.80 -2.10
N HIS A 59 4.11 9.74 -2.73
CA HIS A 59 2.86 9.73 -3.48
C HIS A 59 1.71 9.00 -2.76
N ARG A 60 1.93 8.49 -1.54
CA ARG A 60 0.91 7.71 -0.80
C ARG A 60 -0.27 8.55 -0.31
N ASP A 61 -0.06 9.83 0.00
CA ASP A 61 -1.07 10.66 0.67
C ASP A 61 -1.99 11.32 -0.37
N ILE A 62 -3.30 11.40 -0.05
CA ILE A 62 -4.34 12.01 -0.90
C ILE A 62 -4.78 13.32 -0.25
N PRO A 63 -4.30 14.48 -0.73
CA PRO A 63 -4.56 15.77 -0.06
C PRO A 63 -6.05 16.10 0.04
N ALA A 64 -6.84 15.77 -0.98
CA ALA A 64 -8.26 16.10 -1.06
C ALA A 64 -9.13 15.40 0.01
N TYR A 65 -8.69 14.24 0.52
CA TYR A 65 -9.44 13.43 1.49
C TYR A 65 -8.70 13.25 2.82
N GLN A 66 -7.56 13.93 3.01
CA GLN A 66 -6.65 13.72 4.16
C GLN A 66 -6.33 12.23 4.40
N GLY A 67 -6.36 11.43 3.34
CA GLY A 67 -6.26 9.97 3.36
C GLY A 67 -4.91 9.48 2.83
N ARG A 68 -4.74 8.16 2.79
CA ARG A 68 -3.64 7.50 2.08
C ARG A 68 -4.20 6.45 1.15
N TRP A 69 -3.47 6.12 0.08
CA TRP A 69 -3.79 4.99 -0.78
C TRP A 69 -3.45 3.65 -0.13
N PHE A 70 -2.35 3.59 0.61
CA PHE A 70 -1.81 2.38 1.23
C PHE A 70 -0.82 2.72 2.36
N GLU A 71 -0.44 1.70 3.13
CA GLU A 71 0.67 1.73 4.09
C GLU A 71 1.80 0.84 3.63
N LEU A 72 3.03 1.37 3.56
CA LEU A 72 4.20 0.58 3.19
C LEU A 72 4.69 -0.25 4.39
N VAL A 73 5.03 -1.50 4.11
CA VAL A 73 5.54 -2.46 5.08
C VAL A 73 6.83 -3.04 4.54
N GLU A 74 7.84 -3.14 5.40
CA GLU A 74 9.09 -3.83 5.09
C GLU A 74 8.86 -5.35 5.11
N PRO A 75 9.09 -6.06 4.00
CA PRO A 75 8.96 -7.52 3.98
C PRO A 75 10.18 -8.21 4.59
N ASP A 76 9.97 -9.43 5.07
CA ASP A 76 11.06 -10.33 5.41
C ASP A 76 11.76 -10.84 4.14
N THR A 77 13.02 -11.29 4.29
CA THR A 77 13.83 -11.76 3.17
C THR A 77 13.34 -13.11 2.63
N ILE A 78 13.04 -13.17 1.33
CA ILE A 78 12.82 -14.41 0.58
C ILE A 78 14.11 -14.80 -0.15
N PRO A 79 14.52 -16.08 -0.15
CA PRO A 79 15.67 -16.54 -0.92
C PRO A 79 15.56 -16.15 -2.41
N ARG A 80 16.63 -15.55 -2.96
CA ARG A 80 16.64 -15.02 -4.33
C ARG A 80 16.19 -16.04 -5.39
N ILE A 81 16.57 -17.31 -5.25
CA ILE A 81 16.17 -18.37 -6.19
C ILE A 81 14.64 -18.55 -6.22
N LYS A 82 13.99 -18.45 -5.05
CA LYS A 82 12.54 -18.53 -4.92
C LYS A 82 11.87 -17.28 -5.49
N MET A 83 12.38 -16.10 -5.17
CA MET A 83 11.88 -14.84 -5.75
C MET A 83 11.97 -14.86 -7.28
N LYS A 84 13.08 -15.36 -7.85
CA LYS A 84 13.25 -15.52 -9.30
C LYS A 84 12.11 -16.30 -9.93
N TRP A 85 11.81 -17.46 -9.38
CA TRP A 85 10.72 -18.29 -9.87
C TRP A 85 9.35 -17.60 -9.76
N MET A 86 9.08 -16.90 -8.64
CA MET A 86 7.83 -16.17 -8.43
C MET A 86 7.61 -15.00 -9.40
N VAL A 87 8.69 -14.30 -9.76
CA VAL A 87 8.62 -13.16 -10.69
C VAL A 87 8.48 -13.64 -12.14
N GLU A 88 9.19 -14.70 -12.52
CA GLU A 88 9.18 -15.23 -13.90
C GLU A 88 7.90 -15.98 -14.25
N THR A 89 7.22 -16.58 -13.27
CA THR A 89 5.96 -17.28 -13.55
C THR A 89 4.88 -16.32 -14.03
N LYS A 90 4.25 -16.62 -15.16
CA LYS A 90 3.09 -15.88 -15.68
C LYS A 90 1.76 -16.40 -15.12
N GLN A 91 1.80 -17.49 -14.38
CA GLN A 91 0.63 -18.08 -13.74
C GLN A 91 0.48 -17.52 -12.32
N ALA A 92 -0.73 -17.66 -11.74
CA ALA A 92 -0.94 -17.39 -10.33
C ALA A 92 0.01 -18.23 -9.47
N LEU A 93 0.56 -17.64 -8.41
CA LEU A 93 1.37 -18.37 -7.44
C LEU A 93 0.49 -19.42 -6.76
N LYS A 94 1.01 -20.61 -6.51
CA LYS A 94 0.27 -21.69 -5.84
C LYS A 94 1.04 -22.22 -4.66
N ASP A 95 0.30 -22.82 -3.73
CA ASP A 95 0.80 -23.65 -2.66
C ASP A 95 1.90 -22.97 -1.80
N TYR A 96 3.09 -23.55 -1.77
CA TYR A 96 4.19 -23.14 -0.91
C TYR A 96 4.74 -21.75 -1.23
N ASP A 97 4.76 -21.35 -2.51
CA ASP A 97 5.36 -20.08 -2.91
C ASP A 97 4.44 -18.91 -2.54
N LEU A 98 3.12 -19.09 -2.61
CA LEU A 98 2.17 -18.14 -2.03
C LEU A 98 2.33 -18.06 -0.51
N PHE A 99 2.40 -19.20 0.19
CA PHE A 99 2.57 -19.22 1.64
C PHE A 99 3.84 -18.46 2.06
N LEU A 100 4.95 -18.70 1.35
CA LEU A 100 6.22 -18.03 1.58
C LEU A 100 6.09 -16.52 1.35
N LEU A 101 5.45 -16.11 0.25
CA LEU A 101 5.23 -14.70 -0.07
C LEU A 101 4.35 -14.01 0.98
N LYS A 102 3.22 -14.60 1.37
CA LYS A 102 2.33 -14.07 2.42
C LYS A 102 3.06 -13.90 3.75
N THR A 103 3.79 -14.93 4.15
CA THR A 103 4.50 -14.96 5.44
C THR A 103 5.56 -13.87 5.47
N ALA A 104 6.32 -13.70 4.38
CA ALA A 104 7.36 -12.69 4.30
C ALA A 104 6.80 -11.27 4.14
N ALA A 105 5.74 -11.09 3.36
CA ALA A 105 5.16 -9.76 3.10
C ALA A 105 4.53 -9.16 4.35
N ARG A 106 3.84 -9.98 5.16
CA ARG A 106 3.04 -9.54 6.32
C ARG A 106 2.12 -8.37 5.98
N ALA A 107 1.58 -8.35 4.77
CA ALA A 107 0.84 -7.25 4.15
C ALA A 107 -0.36 -7.79 3.36
N ASP A 108 -1.22 -6.90 2.86
CA ASP A 108 -2.38 -7.27 2.04
C ASP A 108 -1.97 -7.44 0.57
N TRP A 109 -1.02 -6.61 0.11
CA TRP A 109 -0.47 -6.64 -1.24
C TRP A 109 1.04 -6.83 -1.25
N ALA A 110 1.55 -7.49 -2.30
CA ALA A 110 2.98 -7.60 -2.56
C ALA A 110 3.33 -7.05 -3.95
N LEU A 111 4.34 -6.18 -3.99
CA LEU A 111 4.97 -5.72 -5.21
C LEU A 111 6.28 -6.50 -5.43
N ILE A 112 6.32 -7.28 -6.50
CA ILE A 112 7.48 -8.05 -6.93
C ILE A 112 7.85 -7.66 -8.36
N GLY A 113 9.09 -7.88 -8.75
CA GLY A 113 9.50 -7.53 -10.11
C GLY A 113 10.96 -7.75 -10.42
N PHE A 114 11.37 -7.27 -11.59
CA PHE A 114 12.75 -7.33 -12.04
C PHE A 114 13.14 -6.08 -12.82
N VAL A 115 14.45 -5.83 -12.90
CA VAL A 115 15.07 -4.78 -13.70
C VAL A 115 15.64 -5.41 -14.97
N SER A 116 15.18 -4.92 -16.12
CA SER A 116 15.68 -5.32 -17.43
C SER A 116 16.68 -4.29 -17.95
N ASP A 117 17.77 -4.76 -18.56
CA ASP A 117 18.85 -3.95 -19.13
C ASP A 117 18.83 -3.96 -20.68
N ALA A 118 17.65 -3.97 -21.30
CA ALA A 118 17.50 -3.91 -22.76
C ALA A 118 17.69 -2.48 -23.29
N GLY A 119 18.92 -1.97 -23.26
CA GLY A 119 19.33 -0.65 -23.77
C GLY A 119 18.97 0.52 -22.86
N THR A 120 17.75 0.51 -22.30
CA THR A 120 17.33 1.40 -21.20
C THR A 120 16.97 0.53 -20.01
N ARG A 121 17.23 1.02 -18.79
CA ARG A 121 16.84 0.28 -17.58
C ARG A 121 15.34 0.39 -17.39
N THR A 122 14.65 -0.74 -17.45
CA THR A 122 13.20 -0.83 -17.33
C THR A 122 12.83 -1.66 -16.12
N LEU A 123 11.90 -1.16 -15.31
CA LEU A 123 11.31 -1.93 -14.22
C LEU A 123 10.12 -2.70 -14.78
N HIS A 124 10.08 -4.00 -14.50
CA HIS A 124 8.93 -4.86 -14.75
C HIS A 124 8.36 -5.28 -13.41
N LEU A 125 7.17 -4.79 -13.10
CA LEU A 125 6.56 -4.88 -11.79
C LEU A 125 5.23 -5.64 -11.85
N ARG A 126 4.92 -6.35 -10.77
CA ARG A 126 3.65 -7.03 -10.57
C ARG A 126 3.18 -6.77 -9.16
N LEU A 127 1.95 -6.25 -9.05
CA LEU A 127 1.23 -6.10 -7.80
C LEU A 127 0.30 -7.31 -7.63
N LEU A 128 0.46 -8.03 -6.53
CA LEU A 128 -0.32 -9.20 -6.18
C LEU A 128 -1.24 -8.88 -5.01
N ASP A 129 -2.50 -9.24 -5.12
CA ASP A 129 -3.40 -9.34 -3.98
C ASP A 129 -3.09 -10.67 -3.28
N LEU A 130 -2.64 -10.58 -2.02
CA LEU A 130 -2.24 -11.75 -1.29
C LEU A 130 -3.43 -12.56 -0.80
N ASP A 131 -4.63 -12.00 -0.66
CA ASP A 131 -5.81 -12.77 -0.28
C ASP A 131 -6.33 -13.63 -1.43
N THR A 132 -6.47 -13.03 -2.61
CA THR A 132 -7.02 -13.69 -3.81
C THR A 132 -5.98 -14.39 -4.66
N VAL A 133 -4.69 -14.07 -4.47
CA VAL A 133 -3.55 -14.64 -5.21
C VAL A 133 -3.49 -14.21 -6.67
N GLU A 134 -4.27 -13.19 -7.03
CA GLU A 134 -4.36 -12.70 -8.40
C GLU A 134 -3.47 -11.45 -8.59
N PRO A 135 -2.86 -11.30 -9.79
CA PRO A 135 -2.21 -10.05 -10.14
C PRO A 135 -3.26 -8.95 -10.31
N VAL A 136 -3.21 -7.95 -9.44
CA VAL A 136 -4.05 -6.73 -9.50
C VAL A 136 -3.54 -5.79 -10.59
N TRP A 137 -2.22 -5.76 -10.78
CA TRP A 137 -1.58 -4.90 -11.77
C TRP A 137 -0.24 -5.46 -12.25
N MET A 138 0.11 -5.17 -13.50
CA MET A 138 1.41 -5.47 -14.12
C MET A 138 1.83 -4.29 -15.00
N GLY A 139 3.10 -3.92 -14.97
CA GLY A 139 3.65 -2.83 -15.80
C GLY A 139 5.16 -2.84 -15.92
#